data_AF-A0A1I3PFT3-F1
#
_entry.id   AF-A0A1I3PFT3-F1
#
_cell.length_a   1.000
_cell.length_b   1.000
_cell.length_c   1.000
_cell.angle_alpha   90.00
_cell.angle_beta   90.00
_cell.angle_gamma   90.00
#
_symmetry.space_group_name_H-M   'P 1'
#
loop_
_entity.id
_entity.type
_entity.pdbx_description
1 polymer ?
#
loop_
_entity_poly.entity_id
_entity_poly.type
_entity_poly.pdbx_seq_one_letter_code
_entity_poly.pdbx_strand_id
1 'polypeptide(L)' 'MEIKNIKILGELKKAGYKSKSIKDELRDNLIERIKSKTTVFEGVHGYENTVIPEL' A
#
# COMPACT_ATOMS: atom_id res chain seq x y z
N MET A 1 -16.35 -14.83 5.68
CA MET A 1 -16.30 -15.13 4.23
C MET A 1 -14.88 -14.83 3.77
N GLU A 2 -14.12 -15.84 3.34
CA GLU A 2 -12.70 -15.65 3.01
C GLU A 2 -12.56 -15.03 1.62
N ILE A 3 -12.06 -13.79 1.59
CA ILE A 3 -11.80 -13.00 0.37
C ILE A 3 -10.83 -13.73 -0.59
N LYS A 4 -10.02 -14.66 -0.07
CA LYS A 4 -9.03 -15.46 -0.81
C LYS A 4 -9.61 -16.35 -1.92
N ASN A 5 -10.90 -16.71 -1.88
CA ASN A 5 -11.52 -17.60 -2.88
C ASN A 5 -12.30 -16.85 -3.98
N ILE A 6 -12.29 -15.51 -3.96
CA ILE A 6 -13.01 -14.70 -4.92
C ILE A 6 -12.24 -14.62 -6.24
N LYS A 7 -12.84 -15.12 -7.32
CA LYS A 7 -12.19 -15.20 -8.65
C LYS A 7 -12.55 -14.06 -9.59
N ILE A 8 -13.59 -13.28 -9.29
CA ILE A 8 -14.08 -12.20 -10.16
C ILE A 8 -14.28 -10.90 -9.39
N LEU A 9 -14.06 -9.78 -10.08
CA LEU A 9 -14.17 -8.44 -9.51
C LEU A 9 -15.58 -8.14 -8.95
N GLY A 10 -16.63 -8.70 -9.59
CA GLY A 10 -18.02 -8.51 -9.15
C GLY A 10 -18.29 -9.10 -7.75
N GLU A 11 -17.74 -10.28 -7.46
CA GLU A 11 -17.83 -10.92 -6.15
C GLU A 11 -16.97 -10.20 -5.11
N LEU A 12 -15.82 -9.66 -5.53
CA LEU A 12 -14.92 -8.88 -4.65
C LEU A 12 -15.62 -7.61 -4.13
N LYS A 13 -16.31 -6.89 -5.02
CA LYS A 13 -17.11 -5.72 -4.65
C LYS A 13 -18.26 -6.07 -3.71
N LYS A 14 -18.96 -7.19 -3.95
CA LYS A 14 -20.04 -7.67 -3.06
C LYS A 14 -19.56 -8.07 -1.67
N ALA A 15 -18.33 -8.56 -1.57
CA ALA A 15 -17.68 -8.88 -0.29
C ALA A 15 -17.26 -7.64 0.52
N GLY A 16 -17.55 -6.43 0.04
CA GLY A 16 -17.24 -5.18 0.74
C GLY A 16 -15.87 -4.59 0.40
N TYR A 17 -15.22 -5.06 -0.67
CA TYR A 17 -13.96 -4.47 -1.13
C TYR A 17 -14.16 -3.01 -1.53
N LYS A 18 -13.38 -2.12 -0.91
CA LYS A 18 -13.30 -0.71 -1.29
C LYS A 18 -12.05 -0.51 -2.13
N SER A 19 -12.24 -0.09 -3.37
CA SER A 19 -11.13 0.36 -4.20
C SER A 19 -10.51 1.62 -3.60
N LYS A 20 -9.19 1.66 -3.56
CA LYS A 20 -8.41 2.81 -3.13
C LYS A 20 -7.66 3.38 -4.32
N SER A 21 -7.42 4.69 -4.33
CA SER A 21 -6.53 5.28 -5.32
C SER A 21 -5.12 4.75 -5.11
N ILE A 22 -4.39 4.49 -6.20
CA ILE A 22 -3.00 4.04 -6.14
C ILE A 22 -2.16 5.01 -5.29
N LYS A 23 -2.40 6.32 -5.40
CA LYS A 23 -1.71 7.34 -4.59
C LYS A 23 -1.95 7.17 -3.08
N ASP A 24 -3.19 6.92 -2.68
CA ASP A 24 -3.53 6.74 -1.27
C ASP A 24 -3.03 5.39 -0.74
N GLU A 25 -3.01 4.35 -1.57
CA GLU A 25 -2.40 3.07 -1.20
C GLU A 25 -0.89 3.21 -0.99
N LEU A 26 -0.19 3.86 -1.92
CA LEU A 26 1.24 4.13 -1.80
C LEU A 26 1.54 4.98 -0.56
N ARG A 27 0.76 6.03 -0.29
CA ARG A 27 0.93 6.88 0.89
C ARG A 27 0.79 6.10 2.19
N ASP A 28 -0.26 5.30 2.33
CA ASP A 28 -0.48 4.55 3.57
C ASP A 28 0.57 3.45 3.78
N ASN A 29 0.96 2.75 2.71
CA ASN A 29 2.05 1.76 2.76
C ASN A 29 3.38 2.42 3.16
N LEU A 30 3.65 3.63 2.65
CA LEU A 30 4.84 4.41 3.00
C LEU A 30 4.84 4.79 4.49
N ILE A 31 3.73 5.33 4.99
CA ILE A 31 3.58 5.71 6.40
C ILE A 31 3.74 4.49 7.31
N GLU A 32 3.13 3.35 6.95
CA GLU A 32 3.23 2.11 7.73
C GLU A 32 4.68 1.60 7.81
N ARG A 33 5.41 1.65 6.69
CA ARG A 33 6.83 1.27 6.64
C ARG A 33 7.73 2.21 7.44
N ILE A 34 7.49 3.52 7.37
CA ILE A 34 8.20 4.52 8.19
C ILE A 34 7.94 4.28 9.68
N LYS A 35 6.68 4.04 10.09
CA LYS A 35 6.33 3.70 11.47
C LYS A 35 7.00 2.42 11.96
N SER A 36 7.10 1.43 11.07
CA SER A 36 7.72 0.14 11.35
C SER A 36 9.24 0.17 11.34
N LYS A 37 9.85 1.34 11.04
CA LYS A 37 11.29 1.53 10.82
C LYS A 37 11.88 0.55 9.79
N THR A 38 11.04 0.11 8.85
CA THR A 38 11.44 -0.81 7.78
C THR A 38 11.92 0.02 6.59
N THR A 39 12.92 -0.48 5.88
CA THR A 39 13.40 0.12 4.64
C THR A 39 12.23 0.30 3.66
N VAL A 40 11.93 1.57 3.35
CA VAL A 40 10.78 1.94 2.53
C VAL A 40 11.01 1.57 1.06
N PHE A 41 12.27 1.67 0.64
CA PHE A 41 12.75 1.30 -0.69
C PHE A 41 14.03 0.47 -0.51
N GLU A 42 13.93 -0.85 -0.65
CA GLU A 42 15.10 -1.71 -0.69
C GLU A 42 15.91 -1.43 -1.95
N GLY A 43 17.14 -0.93 -1.79
CA GLY A 43 18.07 -0.62 -2.91
C GLY A 43 18.21 0.86 -3.27
N VAL A 44 17.43 1.77 -2.67
CA VAL A 44 17.59 3.22 -2.87
C VAL A 44 18.34 3.83 -1.68
N HIS A 45 19.67 3.85 -1.79
CA HIS A 45 20.54 4.39 -0.75
C HIS A 45 20.37 5.91 -0.62
N GLY A 46 20.12 6.39 0.60
CA GLY A 46 19.93 7.82 0.89
C GLY A 46 18.47 8.26 1.08
N TYR A 47 17.48 7.49 0.60
CA TYR A 47 16.06 7.80 0.83
C TYR A 47 15.59 7.59 2.28
N GLU A 48 16.43 6.95 3.10
CA GLU A 48 16.20 6.75 4.54
C GLU A 48 16.31 8.05 5.34
N ASN A 49 17.08 9.02 4.83
CA ASN A 49 17.37 10.29 5.49
C ASN A 49 16.93 11.52 4.68
N THR A 50 16.32 11.32 3.50
CA THR A 50 15.84 12.43 2.66
C THR A 50 14.33 12.58 2.73
N VAL A 51 13.86 13.81 2.56
CA VAL A 51 12.43 14.10 2.40
C VAL A 51 11.92 13.38 1.16
N ILE A 52 10.95 12.49 1.34
CA ILE A 52 10.31 11.79 0.22
C ILE A 52 9.52 12.82 -0.59
N PRO A 53 9.83 13.03 -1.89
CA PRO A 53 9.10 13.96 -2.73
C PRO A 53 7.62 13.55 -2.84
N GLU A 54 6.71 14.50 -2.98
CA GLU A 54 5.26 14.23 -3.08
C GLU A 54 4.95 13.16 -4.15
N LEU A 55 4.32 12.05 -3.70
CA LEU A 55 3.72 10.98 -4.51
C LEU A 55 2.27 11.32 -4.92
#